data_AF-A0A7L4YE90-F1
#
_entry.id   AF-A0A7L4YE90-F1
#
_cell.length_a   1.000
_cell.length_b   1.000
_cell.length_c   1.000
_cell.angle_alpha   90.00
_cell.angle_beta   90.00
_cell.angle_gamma   90.00
#
_symmetry.space_group_name_H-M   'P 1'
#
loop_
_entity.id
_entity.type
_entity.pdbx_description
1 polymer ?
#
loop_
_entity_poly.entity_id
_entity_poly.type
_entity_poly.pdbx_seq_one_letter_code
_entity_poly.pdbx_strand_id
1 'polypeptide(L)'
;MTDTPALTRFLNDRLDDDEQIARAATQGEWVWSREFVTPPGYHHRTVGPLEPGDAAFIAHQHPARVLAEVDAKRRLVEASAVDCPPACGRRSEHSFSGSCALRSLGPAWEEDGARWVSLMEERDGKWVHVGRVPAPAVTSEWVLRLLALPYADHADYQDAWRP
;
A
#
# COMPACT_ATOMS: atom_id res chain seq x y z
N MET A 1 -1.48 21.84 3.55
CA MET A 1 -1.12 21.00 2.38
C MET A 1 -0.01 20.08 2.83
N THR A 2 -0.17 18.78 2.64
CA THR A 2 0.85 17.79 3.02
C THR A 2 2.02 17.88 2.04
N ASP A 3 3.25 17.81 2.57
CA ASP A 3 4.47 17.76 1.77
C ASP A 3 4.67 16.34 1.24
N THR A 4 4.17 16.07 0.02
CA THR A 4 4.25 14.77 -0.65
C THR A 4 5.69 14.26 -0.77
N PRO A 5 6.70 15.07 -1.18
CA PRO A 5 8.10 14.67 -1.11
C PRO A 5 8.56 14.18 0.27
N ALA A 6 8.20 14.89 1.34
CA ALA A 6 8.57 14.49 2.71
C ALA A 6 7.91 13.16 3.11
N LEU A 7 6.63 12.97 2.78
CA LEU A 7 5.90 11.72 3.04
C LEU A 7 6.49 10.54 2.26
N THR A 8 6.82 10.72 0.98
CA THR A 8 7.48 9.69 0.16
C THR A 8 8.84 9.30 0.73
N ARG A 9 9.64 10.28 1.20
CA ARG A 9 10.93 10.00 1.84
C ARG A 9 10.73 9.18 3.11
N PHE A 10 9.84 9.62 4.01
CA PHE A 10 9.53 8.89 5.24
C PHE A 10 9.12 7.45 4.97
N LEU A 11 8.26 7.21 3.98
CA LEU A 11 7.85 5.86 3.59
C LEU A 11 9.03 5.01 3.10
N ASN A 12 9.91 5.55 2.27
CA ASN A 12 11.08 4.82 1.81
C ASN A 12 12.02 4.47 2.97
N ASP A 13 12.28 5.42 3.86
CA ASP A 13 13.13 5.20 5.04
C ASP A 13 12.55 4.07 5.93
N ARG A 14 11.23 4.06 6.18
CA ARG A 14 10.58 3.00 6.97
C ARG A 14 10.52 1.65 6.27
N LEU A 15 10.35 1.63 4.94
CA LEU A 15 10.39 0.39 4.17
C LEU A 15 11.81 -0.19 4.11
N ASP A 16 12.84 0.65 4.10
CA ASP A 16 14.25 0.24 4.23
C ASP A 16 14.50 -0.40 5.61
N ASP A 17 13.97 0.21 6.69
CA ASP A 17 14.06 -0.34 8.05
C ASP A 17 13.38 -1.73 8.13
N ASP A 18 12.14 -1.86 7.65
CA ASP A 18 11.39 -3.13 7.64
C ASP A 18 12.13 -4.20 6.84
N GLU A 19 12.67 -3.84 5.67
CA GLU A 19 13.46 -4.74 4.83
C GLU A 19 14.73 -5.22 5.54
N GLN A 20 15.46 -4.30 6.18
CA GLN A 20 16.69 -4.63 6.89
C GLN A 20 16.41 -5.60 8.04
N ILE A 21 15.36 -5.36 8.83
CA ILE A 21 14.94 -6.23 9.93
C ILE A 21 14.55 -7.63 9.41
N ALA A 22 13.75 -7.69 8.34
CA ALA A 22 13.34 -8.96 7.74
C ALA A 22 14.53 -9.74 7.17
N ARG A 23 15.48 -9.09 6.50
CA ARG A 23 16.69 -9.75 5.97
C ARG A 23 17.61 -10.26 7.07
N ALA A 24 17.69 -9.57 8.20
CA ALA A 24 18.51 -9.98 9.34
C ALA A 24 17.94 -11.19 10.11
N ALA A 25 16.62 -11.42 10.02
CA ALA A 25 15.95 -12.55 10.66
C ALA A 25 16.27 -13.90 9.98
N THR A 26 16.03 -15.01 10.69
CA THR A 26 16.21 -16.37 10.14
C THR A 26 15.27 -16.60 8.96
N GLN A 27 15.82 -16.92 7.79
CA GLN A 27 15.03 -17.06 6.57
C GLN A 27 14.24 -18.38 6.51
N GLY A 28 13.08 -18.33 5.83
CA GLY A 28 12.16 -19.45 5.60
C GLY A 28 10.90 -19.39 6.46
N GLU A 29 10.12 -20.48 6.50
CA GLU A 29 8.83 -20.55 7.17
C GLU A 29 8.95 -20.75 8.68
N TRP A 30 8.49 -19.77 9.45
CA TRP A 30 8.47 -19.87 10.91
C TRP A 30 7.24 -20.65 11.32
N VAL A 31 7.42 -21.69 12.12
CA VAL A 31 6.32 -22.51 12.64
C VAL A 31 6.11 -22.19 14.11
N TRP A 32 4.86 -22.21 14.55
CA TRP A 32 4.55 -22.05 15.97
C TRP A 32 3.88 -23.31 16.53
N SER A 33 4.11 -23.57 17.81
CA SER A 33 3.45 -24.64 18.56
C SER A 33 3.07 -24.11 19.94
N ARG A 34 1.76 -24.00 20.21
CA ARG A 34 1.15 -23.48 21.45
C ARG A 34 1.84 -22.23 22.02
N GLU A 35 2.95 -22.37 22.71
CA GLU A 35 3.65 -21.30 23.44
C GLU A 35 4.99 -20.88 22.80
N PHE A 36 5.28 -21.38 21.61
CA PHE A 36 6.62 -21.34 21.04
C PHE A 36 6.63 -20.99 19.56
N VAL A 37 7.63 -20.22 19.13
CA VAL A 37 7.93 -19.97 17.72
C VAL A 37 9.29 -20.54 17.38
N THR A 38 9.34 -21.30 16.28
CA THR A 38 10.51 -22.05 15.82
C THR A 38 10.86 -21.64 14.39
N PRO A 39 11.99 -20.96 14.20
CA PRO A 39 12.51 -20.68 12.87
C PRO A 39 12.99 -21.96 12.15
N PRO A 40 13.03 -21.96 10.81
CA PRO A 40 13.57 -23.07 10.02
C PRO A 40 14.97 -23.49 10.46
N GLY A 41 15.19 -24.80 10.61
CA GLY A 41 16.50 -25.35 10.94
C GLY A 41 16.94 -25.17 12.40
N TYR A 42 16.11 -24.56 13.25
CA TYR A 42 16.44 -24.31 14.66
C TYR A 42 15.49 -25.05 15.61
N HIS A 43 15.70 -26.35 15.80
CA HIS A 43 14.90 -27.16 16.73
C HIS A 43 15.07 -26.79 18.22
N HIS A 44 16.05 -25.95 18.57
CA HIS A 44 16.39 -25.61 19.97
C HIS A 44 16.48 -24.10 20.25
N ARG A 45 16.30 -23.23 19.24
CA ARG A 45 16.19 -21.77 19.47
C ARG A 45 14.74 -21.38 19.32
N THR A 46 14.05 -21.42 20.43
CA THR A 46 12.64 -21.14 20.50
C THR A 46 12.43 -19.85 21.27
N VAL A 47 11.59 -18.96 20.74
CA VAL A 47 11.13 -17.79 21.50
C VAL A 47 9.93 -18.26 22.34
N GLY A 48 10.07 -18.32 23.67
CA GLY A 48 8.99 -18.70 24.60
C GLY A 48 9.41 -18.95 26.05
N PRO A 49 8.43 -19.12 26.97
CA PRO A 49 7.00 -19.30 26.70
C PRO A 49 6.29 -17.99 26.34
N LEU A 50 5.47 -18.04 25.28
CA LEU A 50 4.60 -16.96 24.80
C LEU A 50 3.12 -17.37 24.92
N GLU A 51 2.22 -16.41 24.98
CA GLU A 51 0.80 -16.69 24.78
C GLU A 51 0.56 -17.22 23.35
N PRO A 52 -0.38 -18.15 23.13
CA PRO A 52 -0.62 -18.72 21.81
C PRO A 52 -0.93 -17.72 20.70
N GLY A 53 -1.59 -16.61 21.05
CA GLY A 53 -1.84 -15.52 20.12
C GLY A 53 -0.55 -14.84 19.64
N ASP A 54 0.39 -14.60 20.55
CA ASP A 54 1.68 -13.96 20.25
C ASP A 54 2.55 -14.86 19.38
N ALA A 55 2.60 -16.16 19.72
CA ALA A 55 3.35 -17.14 18.94
C ALA A 55 2.81 -17.26 17.50
N ALA A 56 1.48 -17.32 17.34
CA ALA A 56 0.85 -17.35 16.03
C ALA A 56 1.11 -16.06 15.24
N PHE A 57 1.03 -14.89 15.89
CA PHE A 57 1.29 -13.60 15.25
C PHE A 57 2.72 -13.51 14.72
N ILE A 58 3.72 -13.83 15.55
CA ILE A 58 5.14 -13.78 15.17
C ILE A 58 5.43 -14.75 14.02
N ALA A 59 4.93 -15.99 14.08
CA ALA A 59 5.14 -16.97 13.01
C ALA A 59 4.48 -16.51 11.69
N HIS A 60 3.32 -15.86 11.76
CA HIS A 60 2.67 -15.28 10.58
C HIS A 60 3.51 -14.16 9.96
N GLN A 61 4.20 -13.36 10.78
CA GLN A 61 5.09 -12.28 10.32
C GLN A 61 6.50 -12.76 9.90
N HIS A 62 6.61 -13.98 9.36
CA HIS A 62 7.90 -14.52 8.94
C HIS A 62 8.57 -13.65 7.85
N PRO A 63 9.92 -13.67 7.74
CA PRO A 63 10.66 -12.72 6.91
C PRO A 63 10.23 -12.65 5.44
N ALA A 64 9.95 -13.79 4.82
CA ALA A 64 9.56 -13.83 3.41
C ALA A 64 8.22 -13.10 3.14
N ARG A 65 7.26 -13.15 4.08
CA ARG A 65 6.01 -12.41 3.98
C ARG A 65 6.27 -10.91 4.09
N VAL A 66 7.05 -10.48 5.09
CA VAL A 66 7.40 -9.07 5.30
C VAL A 66 8.11 -8.49 4.07
N LEU A 67 9.07 -9.23 3.48
CA LEU A 67 9.75 -8.81 2.26
C LEU A 67 8.79 -8.67 1.07
N ALA A 68 7.82 -9.57 0.92
CA ALA A 68 6.79 -9.46 -0.11
C ALA A 68 5.88 -8.23 0.10
N GLU A 69 5.54 -7.92 1.36
CA GLU A 69 4.80 -6.70 1.70
C GLU A 69 5.60 -5.43 1.42
N VAL A 70 6.90 -5.40 1.75
CA VAL A 70 7.78 -4.27 1.43
C VAL A 70 7.84 -4.05 -0.09
N ASP A 71 8.06 -5.10 -0.88
CA ASP A 71 8.07 -5.00 -2.36
C ASP A 71 6.74 -4.45 -2.88
N ALA A 72 5.60 -4.96 -2.40
CA ALA A 72 4.28 -4.47 -2.78
C ALA A 72 4.10 -2.98 -2.44
N LYS A 73 4.50 -2.55 -1.23
CA LYS A 73 4.39 -1.15 -0.79
C LYS A 73 5.32 -0.24 -1.59
N ARG A 74 6.55 -0.66 -1.91
CA ARG A 74 7.47 0.10 -2.78
C ARG A 74 6.88 0.34 -4.16
N ARG A 75 6.28 -0.68 -4.77
CA ARG A 75 5.59 -0.53 -6.07
C ARG A 75 4.44 0.46 -6.01
N LEU A 76 3.70 0.53 -4.89
CA LEU A 76 2.65 1.53 -4.69
C LEU A 76 3.22 2.95 -4.51
N VAL A 77 4.33 3.10 -3.79
CA VAL A 77 5.05 4.39 -3.66
C VAL A 77 5.57 4.85 -5.02
N GLU A 78 6.22 3.97 -5.80
CA GLU A 78 6.70 4.26 -7.14
C GLU A 78 5.55 4.66 -8.08
N ALA A 79 4.48 3.86 -8.11
CA ALA A 79 3.30 4.17 -8.91
C ALA A 79 2.66 5.51 -8.51
N SER A 80 2.78 5.93 -7.25
CA SER A 80 2.28 7.22 -6.76
C SER A 80 3.12 8.40 -7.24
N ALA A 81 4.40 8.19 -7.55
CA ALA A 81 5.36 9.21 -7.97
C ALA A 81 5.41 9.47 -9.49
N VAL A 82 4.85 8.59 -10.32
CA VAL A 82 4.85 8.75 -11.78
C VAL A 82 3.82 9.78 -12.21
N ASP A 83 4.20 10.82 -12.96
CA ASP A 83 3.23 11.72 -13.59
C ASP A 83 2.56 11.06 -14.80
N CYS A 84 1.25 11.29 -15.00
CA CYS A 84 0.62 10.87 -16.25
C CYS A 84 1.13 11.75 -17.39
N PRO A 85 1.65 11.18 -18.50
CA PRO A 85 1.99 11.99 -19.67
C PRO A 85 0.71 12.69 -20.18
N PRO A 86 0.79 13.92 -20.74
CA PRO A 86 -0.38 14.68 -21.18
C PRO A 86 -1.32 13.95 -22.17
N ALA A 87 -0.81 12.94 -22.87
CA ALA A 87 -1.58 12.08 -23.78
C ALA A 87 -2.59 11.16 -23.07
N CYS A 88 -2.40 10.92 -21.76
CA CYS A 88 -3.26 10.12 -20.87
C CYS A 88 -4.72 10.62 -20.78
N GLY A 89 -5.05 11.82 -21.25
CA GLY A 89 -6.44 12.32 -21.30
C GLY A 89 -7.18 12.09 -22.64
N ARG A 90 -6.48 11.65 -23.70
CA ARG A 90 -7.04 11.61 -25.07
C ARG A 90 -7.19 10.18 -25.59
N ARG A 91 -8.30 9.53 -25.23
CA ARG A 91 -9.04 8.39 -25.87
C ARG A 91 -8.35 7.35 -26.78
N SER A 92 -7.04 7.25 -26.88
CA SER A 92 -6.39 6.22 -27.70
C SER A 92 -5.02 5.92 -27.11
N GLU A 93 -4.92 4.72 -26.56
CA GLU A 93 -3.73 4.08 -25.99
C GLU A 93 -3.28 4.58 -24.61
N HIS A 94 -3.99 4.12 -23.58
CA HIS A 94 -3.48 4.10 -22.21
C HIS A 94 -2.52 2.92 -22.02
N SER A 95 -1.25 3.21 -21.80
CA SER A 95 -0.39 2.30 -21.04
C SER A 95 -0.80 2.40 -19.57
N PHE A 96 -1.33 1.31 -19.00
CA PHE A 96 -1.61 1.18 -17.56
C PHE A 96 -0.31 1.04 -16.75
N SER A 97 0.62 1.98 -16.93
CA SER A 97 1.90 2.03 -16.23
C SER A 97 1.90 3.21 -15.25
N GLY A 98 2.31 2.98 -14.00
CA GLY A 98 2.50 4.04 -13.00
C GLY A 98 1.18 4.59 -12.43
N SER A 99 1.09 5.91 -12.24
CA SER A 99 -0.04 6.56 -11.54
C SER A 99 -1.39 6.44 -12.24
N CYS A 100 -1.42 6.10 -13.53
CA CYS A 100 -2.65 5.71 -14.25
C CYS A 100 -3.42 4.62 -13.51
N ALA A 101 -2.70 3.63 -12.97
CA ALA A 101 -3.28 2.46 -12.32
C ALA A 101 -3.88 2.81 -10.94
N LEU A 102 -3.32 3.81 -10.25
CA LEU A 102 -3.83 4.30 -8.97
C LEU A 102 -4.93 5.35 -9.13
N ARG A 103 -4.90 6.14 -10.22
CA ARG A 103 -5.88 7.20 -10.50
C ARG A 103 -7.22 6.69 -11.05
N SER A 104 -7.30 5.43 -11.48
CA SER A 104 -8.44 4.92 -12.24
C SER A 104 -9.43 4.13 -11.38
N LEU A 105 -10.24 4.87 -10.61
CA LEU A 105 -11.64 4.49 -10.39
C LEU A 105 -12.56 4.92 -11.56
N GLY A 106 -11.99 5.24 -12.73
CA GLY A 106 -12.68 5.66 -13.95
C GLY A 106 -12.22 7.05 -14.42
N PRO A 107 -12.59 7.48 -15.64
CA PRO A 107 -12.29 8.81 -16.13
C PRO A 107 -12.98 9.85 -15.22
N ALA A 108 -12.18 10.59 -14.46
CA ALA A 108 -12.68 11.69 -13.66
C ALA A 108 -12.57 13.02 -14.42
N TRP A 109 -13.61 13.86 -14.36
CA TRP A 109 -13.58 15.21 -14.94
C TRP A 109 -13.79 16.26 -13.84
N GLU A 110 -13.43 17.51 -14.15
CA GLU A 110 -13.63 18.65 -13.28
C GLU A 110 -14.87 19.45 -13.69
N GLU A 111 -15.69 19.79 -12.71
CA GLU A 111 -16.91 20.58 -12.87
C GLU A 111 -17.21 21.26 -11.53
N ASP A 112 -17.47 22.57 -11.55
CA ASP A 112 -17.73 23.40 -10.36
C ASP A 112 -16.65 23.33 -9.27
N GLY A 113 -15.39 23.13 -9.67
CA GLY A 113 -14.25 22.99 -8.75
C GLY A 113 -14.20 21.65 -8.00
N ALA A 114 -15.07 20.70 -8.35
CA ALA A 114 -15.07 19.34 -7.83
C ALA A 114 -14.68 18.33 -8.93
N ARG A 115 -14.05 17.21 -8.54
CA ARG A 115 -13.78 16.07 -9.43
C ARG A 115 -14.90 15.05 -9.35
N TRP A 116 -15.33 14.52 -10.49
CA TRP A 116 -16.46 13.60 -10.61
C TRP A 116 -16.07 12.35 -11.40
N VAL A 117 -16.67 11.20 -11.07
CA VAL A 117 -16.52 9.93 -11.80
C VAL A 117 -17.89 9.49 -12.33
N SER A 118 -17.93 8.95 -13.55
CA SER A 118 -19.13 8.40 -14.18
C SER A 118 -19.54 7.10 -13.51
N LEU A 119 -20.80 6.99 -13.10
CA LEU A 119 -21.46 5.73 -12.84
C LEU A 119 -21.94 5.17 -14.18
N MET A 120 -21.44 3.98 -14.53
CA MET A 120 -21.83 3.25 -15.72
C MET A 120 -22.60 2.00 -15.29
N GLU A 121 -23.74 1.74 -15.94
CA GLU A 121 -24.52 0.51 -15.75
C GLU A 121 -24.60 -0.22 -17.10
N GLU A 122 -24.54 -1.55 -17.08
CA GLU A 122 -24.81 -2.32 -18.28
C GLU A 122 -26.32 -2.47 -18.47
N ARG A 123 -26.84 -2.00 -19.62
CA ARG A 123 -28.23 -2.20 -20.04
C ARG A 123 -28.24 -2.71 -21.48
N ASP A 124 -28.88 -3.85 -21.69
CA ASP A 124 -29.00 -4.50 -23.01
C ASP A 124 -27.64 -4.67 -23.72
N GLY A 125 -26.60 -5.06 -22.97
CA GLY A 125 -25.24 -5.25 -23.49
C GLY A 125 -24.51 -3.95 -23.85
N LYS A 126 -25.00 -2.80 -23.41
CA LYS A 126 -24.36 -1.49 -23.60
C LYS A 126 -24.12 -0.82 -22.26
N TRP A 127 -22.93 -0.26 -22.10
CA TRP A 127 -22.61 0.60 -20.97
C TRP A 127 -23.30 1.95 -21.14
N VAL A 128 -24.24 2.25 -20.26
CA VAL A 128 -24.97 3.52 -20.22
C VAL A 128 -24.51 4.33 -19.02
N HIS A 129 -24.35 5.64 -19.22
CA HIS A 129 -24.09 6.57 -18.14
C HIS A 129 -25.36 6.76 -17.30
N VAL A 130 -25.31 6.38 -16.03
CA VAL A 130 -26.47 6.43 -15.12
C VAL A 130 -26.37 7.49 -14.03
N GLY A 131 -25.22 8.14 -13.91
CA GLY A 131 -25.03 9.23 -12.95
C GLY A 131 -23.56 9.57 -12.76
N ARG A 132 -23.28 10.45 -11.79
CA ARG A 132 -21.92 10.78 -11.37
C ARG A 132 -21.80 10.70 -9.86
N VAL A 133 -20.64 10.32 -9.36
CA VAL A 133 -20.26 10.39 -7.95
C VAL A 133 -19.07 11.32 -7.80
N PRO A 134 -18.91 12.01 -6.65
CA PRO A 134 -17.66 12.69 -6.36
C PRO A 134 -16.52 11.70 -6.54
N ALA A 135 -15.50 12.08 -7.32
CA ALA A 135 -14.32 11.27 -7.45
C ALA A 135 -13.78 11.07 -6.04
N PRO A 136 -13.71 9.82 -5.54
CA PRO A 136 -13.20 9.60 -4.20
C PRO A 136 -11.78 10.16 -4.16
N ALA A 137 -11.39 10.71 -3.02
CA ALA A 137 -10.09 11.33 -2.83
C ALA A 137 -8.92 10.33 -2.84
N VAL A 138 -9.03 9.20 -3.55
CA VAL A 138 -7.92 8.27 -3.79
C VAL A 138 -6.98 8.90 -4.81
N THR A 139 -6.36 10.00 -4.40
CA THR A 139 -5.21 10.59 -5.06
C THR A 139 -4.00 9.72 -4.75
N SER A 140 -2.93 9.85 -5.54
CA SER A 140 -1.64 9.25 -5.19
C SER A 140 -1.21 9.61 -3.76
N GLU A 141 -1.49 10.86 -3.34
CA GLU A 141 -1.23 11.33 -1.97
C GLU A 141 -2.03 10.53 -0.92
N TRP A 142 -3.30 10.23 -1.17
CA TRP A 142 -4.12 9.42 -0.26
C TRP A 142 -3.56 8.00 -0.06
N VAL A 143 -3.09 7.38 -1.14
CA VAL A 143 -2.43 6.07 -1.08
C VAL A 143 -1.18 6.16 -0.19
N LEU A 144 -0.35 7.20 -0.35
CA LEU A 144 0.82 7.40 0.50
C LEU A 144 0.45 7.59 1.98
N ARG A 145 -0.62 8.33 2.29
CA ARG A 145 -1.10 8.50 3.67
C ARG A 145 -1.57 7.19 4.30
N LEU A 146 -2.28 6.35 3.54
CA LEU A 146 -2.70 5.02 3.99
C LEU A 146 -1.50 4.10 4.24
N LEU A 147 -0.48 4.15 3.38
CA LEU A 147 0.76 3.39 3.54
C LEU A 147 1.57 3.83 4.77
N ALA A 148 1.39 5.07 5.22
CA ALA A 148 2.09 5.60 6.39
C ALA A 148 1.42 5.23 7.72
N LEU A 149 0.17 4.78 7.71
CA LEU A 149 -0.58 4.42 8.93
C LEU A 149 0.11 3.39 9.84
N PRO A 150 0.75 2.32 9.33
CA PRO A 150 1.47 1.37 10.17
C PRO A 150 2.61 2.00 10.98
N TYR A 151 3.07 3.18 10.58
CA TYR A 151 4.16 3.91 11.20
C TYR A 151 3.67 5.15 12.00
N ALA A 152 2.38 5.24 12.32
CA ALA A 152 1.80 6.39 13.01
C ALA A 152 2.40 6.65 14.40
N ASP A 153 2.93 5.61 15.05
CA ASP A 153 3.61 5.72 16.35
C ASP A 153 5.10 6.06 16.24
N HIS A 154 5.63 6.21 15.01
CA HIS A 154 7.03 6.56 14.79
C HIS A 154 7.28 8.04 15.12
N ALA A 155 8.41 8.36 15.76
CA ALA A 155 8.72 9.74 16.19
C ALA A 155 8.77 10.76 15.03
N ASP A 156 9.25 10.34 13.86
CA ASP A 156 9.28 11.17 12.64
C ASP A 156 7.92 11.26 11.91
N TYR A 157 6.90 10.53 12.36
CA TYR A 157 5.56 10.62 11.78
C TYR A 157 4.94 11.99 12.06
N GLN A 158 4.34 12.61 11.04
CA GLN A 158 3.66 13.89 11.19
C GLN A 158 2.14 13.69 11.18
N ASP A 159 1.43 14.29 12.12
CA ASP A 159 -0.05 14.23 12.19
C ASP A 159 -0.74 14.71 10.89
N ALA A 160 -0.09 15.61 10.14
CA ALA A 160 -0.56 16.08 8.84
C ALA A 160 -0.61 14.98 7.74
N TRP A 161 0.04 13.84 7.97
CA TRP A 161 0.00 12.66 7.10
C TRP A 161 -1.16 11.74 7.40
N ARG A 162 -1.91 11.99 8.48
CA ARG A 162 -3.09 11.22 8.80
C ARG A 162 -4.16 11.42 7.71
N PRO A 163 -4.75 10.33 7.17
CA PRO A 163 -5.86 10.41 6.21
C PRO A 163 -7.06 11.16 6.81
#